data_AF-A0A937R608-F1
#
_entry.id   AF-A0A937R608-F1
#
_cell.length_a   1.000
_cell.length_b   1.000
_cell.length_c   1.000
_cell.angle_alpha   90.00
_cell.angle_beta   90.00
_cell.angle_gamma   90.00
#
_symmetry.space_group_name_H-M   'P 1'
#
loop_
_entity.id
_entity.type
_entity.pdbx_description
1 polymer ?
#
loop_
_entity_poly.entity_id
_entity_poly.type
_entity_poly.pdbx_seq_one_letter_code
_entity_poly.pdbx_strand_id
1 'polypeptide(L)' 'LRHNEHQPMKSVYETDIKAARFMLTHHDFVEGVRARLLDKDDNPQWLPARFEDVGPLDIVL' A
#
# COMPACT_ATOMS: atom_id res chain seq x y z
N LEU A 1 -4.88 10.34 6.47
CA LEU A 1 -6.10 9.52 6.67
C LEU A 1 -6.92 10.13 7.81
N ARG A 2 -8.26 10.05 7.79
CA ARG A 2 -9.11 10.66 8.84
C ARG A 2 -8.72 10.23 10.26
N HIS A 3 -8.24 8.99 10.42
CA HIS A 3 -7.72 8.46 11.68
C HIS A 3 -6.51 9.23 12.27
N ASN A 4 -5.70 9.87 11.42
CA ASN A 4 -4.51 10.61 11.83
C ASN A 4 -4.80 12.10 12.12
N GLU A 5 -6.04 12.56 11.95
CA GLU A 5 -6.39 13.96 12.24
C GLU A 5 -6.17 14.27 13.73
N HIS A 6 -5.53 15.42 14.00
CA HIS A 6 -5.14 15.87 15.35
C HIS A 6 -4.14 14.96 16.09
N GLN A 7 -3.55 13.96 15.44
CA GLN A 7 -2.50 13.14 16.04
C GLN A 7 -1.16 13.89 16.07
N PRO A 8 -0.32 13.67 17.11
CA PRO A 8 1.05 14.14 17.11
C PRO A 8 1.85 13.53 15.95
N MET A 9 2.78 14.30 15.38
CA MET A 9 3.62 13.86 14.27
C MET A 9 4.31 12.51 14.49
N LYS A 10 4.79 12.25 15.71
CA LYS A 10 5.40 10.97 16.07
C LYS A 10 4.45 9.80 15.82
N SER A 11 3.20 9.90 16.28
CA SER A 11 2.18 8.86 16.10
C SER A 11 1.83 8.66 14.62
N VAL A 12 1.81 9.74 13.84
CA VAL A 12 1.60 9.66 12.38
C VAL A 12 2.72 8.84 11.73
N TYR A 13 3.99 9.12 12.06
CA TYR A 13 5.12 8.38 11.51
C TYR A 13 5.16 6.91 11.96
N GLU A 14 4.73 6.61 13.18
CA GLU A 14 4.59 5.23 13.65
C GLU A 14 3.54 4.44 12.85
N THR A 15 2.44 5.08 12.44
CA THR A 15 1.45 4.48 11.55
C THR A 15 1.99 4.35 10.12
N ASP A 16 2.62 5.41 9.61
CA ASP A 16 3.13 5.44 8.23
C ASP A 16 4.21 4.37 8.00
N ILE A 17 5.10 4.14 8.97
CA ILE A 17 6.14 3.11 8.83
C ILE A 17 5.56 1.69 8.80
N LYS A 18 4.46 1.43 9.52
CA LYS A 18 3.75 0.15 9.45
C LYS A 18 3.15 -0.07 8.06
N ALA A 19 2.45 0.95 7.54
CA ALA A 19 1.85 0.89 6.21
C ALA A 19 2.91 0.73 5.11
N ALA A 20 4.01 1.49 5.19
CA ALA A 20 5.11 1.40 4.23
C ALA A 20 5.75 0.00 4.22
N ARG A 21 6.03 -0.57 5.39
CA ARG A 21 6.57 -1.94 5.50
C ARG A 21 5.61 -2.98 4.93
N PHE A 22 4.32 -2.86 5.22
CA PHE A 22 3.32 -3.75 4.66
C PHE A 22 3.31 -3.66 3.12
N MET A 23 3.18 -2.47 2.55
CA MET A 23 3.14 -2.32 1.09
C MET A 23 4.40 -2.86 0.41
N LEU A 24 5.59 -2.59 0.97
CA LEU A 24 6.87 -3.03 0.41
C LEU A 24 7.03 -4.56 0.36
N THR A 25 6.32 -5.32 1.19
CA THR A 25 6.38 -6.79 1.17
C THR A 25 5.31 -7.42 0.28
N HIS A 26 4.44 -6.62 -0.35
CA HIS A 26 3.36 -7.10 -1.19
C HIS A 26 3.63 -6.83 -2.66
N HIS A 27 3.06 -7.69 -3.50
CA HIS A 27 3.19 -7.70 -4.95
C HIS A 27 2.98 -6.30 -5.57
N ASP A 28 1.90 -5.63 -5.19
CA ASP A 28 1.41 -4.45 -5.90
C ASP A 28 2.32 -3.24 -5.79
N PHE A 29 3.16 -3.13 -4.75
CA PHE A 29 4.14 -2.04 -4.71
C PHE A 29 5.16 -2.17 -5.84
N VAL A 30 5.75 -3.36 -6.00
CA VAL A 30 6.74 -3.63 -7.05
C VAL A 30 6.09 -3.57 -8.42
N GLU A 31 4.86 -4.09 -8.55
CA GLU A 31 4.12 -4.04 -9.82
C GLU A 31 3.79 -2.62 -10.26
N GLY A 32 3.40 -1.74 -9.33
CA GLY A 32 3.18 -0.33 -9.63
C GLY A 32 4.46 0.37 -10.10
N VAL A 33 5.59 0.06 -9.45
CA VAL A 33 6.91 0.57 -9.86
C VAL A 33 7.29 0.03 -11.24
N ARG A 34 7.07 -1.25 -11.51
CA ARG A 34 7.31 -1.86 -12.83
C ARG A 34 6.51 -1.13 -13.92
N ALA A 35 5.18 -1.05 -13.75
CA ALA A 35 4.27 -0.47 -14.74
C ALA A 35 4.52 1.02 -14.99
N ARG A 36 4.87 1.79 -13.95
CA ARG A 36 5.04 3.26 -14.05
C ARG A 36 6.46 3.71 -14.38
N LEU A 37 7.49 3.01 -13.90
CA LEU A 37 8.87 3.51 -13.95
C LEU A 37 9.82 2.63 -14.76
N LEU A 38 9.69 1.31 -14.72
CA LEU A 38 10.57 0.41 -15.48
C LEU A 38 10.05 0.23 -16.91
N ASP A 39 8.91 -0.43 -17.06
CA ASP A 39 8.37 -0.80 -18.36
C ASP A 39 7.58 0.36 -18.98
N LYS A 40 7.01 1.22 -18.13
CA LYS A 40 6.26 2.43 -18.52
C LYS A 40 5.09 2.11 -19.46
N ASP A 41 4.44 0.98 -19.23
CA ASP A 41 3.30 0.50 -20.01
C ASP A 41 1.95 1.02 -19.49
N ASP A 42 1.94 1.66 -18.31
CA ASP A 42 0.72 2.10 -17.61
C ASP A 42 -0.34 0.99 -17.43
N ASN A 43 0.10 -0.27 -17.39
CA ASN A 43 -0.75 -1.46 -17.31
C ASN A 43 -0.38 -2.36 -16.12
N PRO A 44 -0.62 -1.90 -14.87
CA PRO A 44 -0.34 -2.70 -13.70
C PRO A 44 -1.29 -3.89 -13.56
N GLN A 45 -0.74 -5.06 -13.21
CA GLN A 45 -1.45 -6.32 -12.97
C GLN A 45 -1.72 -6.51 -11.47
N TRP A 46 -2.70 -5.79 -10.92
CA TRP A 46 -2.99 -5.81 -9.48
C TRP A 46 -3.44 -7.18 -8.96
N LEU A 47 -3.08 -7.50 -7.71
CA LEU A 47 -3.47 -8.72 -7.04
C LEU A 47 -4.10 -8.43 -5.66
N PRO A 48 -5.42 -8.59 -5.50
CA PRO A 48 -6.37 -9.09 -6.50
C PRO A 48 -6.74 -8.05 -7.57
N ALA A 49 -7.19 -8.54 -8.72
CA ALA A 49 -7.49 -7.69 -9.89
C ALA A 49 -8.74 -6.80 -9.70
N ARG A 50 -9.61 -7.14 -8.75
CA ARG A 50 -10.85 -6.42 -8.46
C ARG A 50 -10.94 -6.11 -6.99
N PHE A 51 -11.61 -5.00 -6.67
CA PHE A 51 -11.84 -4.59 -5.29
C PHE A 51 -12.68 -5.61 -4.51
N GLU A 52 -13.67 -6.25 -5.17
CA GLU A 52 -14.55 -7.23 -4.52
C GLU A 52 -13.83 -8.50 -4.07
N ASP A 53 -12.64 -8.77 -4.64
CA ASP A 53 -11.83 -9.95 -4.36
C ASP A 53 -10.85 -9.73 -3.20
N VAL A 54 -10.83 -8.51 -2.62
CA VAL A 54 -9.94 -8.17 -1.49
C VAL A 54 -10.40 -8.90 -0.23
N GLY A 55 -9.54 -9.80 0.25
CA GLY A 55 -9.73 -10.52 1.49
C GLY A 55 -9.45 -9.67 2.74
N PRO A 56 -9.64 -10.25 3.94
CA PRO A 56 -9.23 -9.62 5.18
C PRO A 56 -7.72 -9.33 5.18
N LEU A 57 -7.32 -8.21 5.78
CA LEU A 57 -5.91 -7.89 5.97
C LEU A 57 -5.26 -8.89 6.93
N ASP A 58 -4.08 -9.33 6.54
CA ASP A 58 -3.19 -10.23 7.26
C ASP A 58 -2.25 -9.50 8.22
N ILE A 59 -2.59 -8.25 8.57
CA ILE A 59 -1.89 -7.41 9.55
C ILE A 59 -2.84 -6.72 10.54
N VAL A 60 -2.35 -6.50 11.76
CA VAL A 60 -3.00 -5.64 12.77
C VAL A 60 -2.35 -4.25 12.68
N LEU A 61 -3.15 -3.22 12.42
CA LEU A 61 -2.72 -1.82 12.34
C LEU A 61 -2.58 -1.18 13.73
#